data_AF-A0A7W1PKK3-F1
#
_entry.id   AF-A0A7W1PKK3-F1
#
_cell.length_a   1.000
_cell.length_b   1.000
_cell.length_c   1.000
_cell.angle_alpha   90.00
_cell.angle_beta   90.00
_cell.angle_gamma   90.00
#
_symmetry.space_group_name_H-M   'P 1'
#
loop_
_entity.id
_entity.type
_entity.pdbx_description
1 polymer ?
#
loop_
_entity_poly.entity_id
_entity_poly.type
_entity_poly.pdbx_seq_one_letter_code
_entity_poly.pdbx_strand_id
1 'polypeptide(L)'
;MPPPAPTPARAVPIPSPEHRVIVEVLNGTRRAGAARAATRMLRRQGLDVIFFGNAEAAVDSTRVIVRRGDPGRGRDVRIALGTGQILVEPDTLRRVDVTVILGPDFQVRGAGP
;
A
#
# COMPACT_ATOMS: atom_id res chain seq x y z
N MET A 1 -45.48 -1.94 -36.18
CA MET A 1 -44.01 -1.92 -36.08
C MET A 1 -43.64 -2.00 -34.61
N PRO A 2 -42.83 -2.98 -34.17
CA PRO A 2 -42.27 -2.96 -32.81
C PRO A 2 -41.23 -1.82 -32.69
N PRO A 3 -41.04 -1.24 -31.49
CA PRO A 3 -40.01 -0.23 -31.27
C PRO A 3 -38.60 -0.83 -31.42
N PRO A 4 -37.60 -0.06 -31.89
CA PRO A 4 -36.22 -0.51 -31.98
C PRO A 4 -35.67 -0.85 -30.58
N ALA A 5 -34.95 -1.96 -30.48
CA ALA A 5 -34.34 -2.41 -29.23
C ALA A 5 -33.27 -1.41 -28.74
N PRO A 6 -33.14 -1.19 -27.42
CA PRO A 6 -32.10 -0.33 -26.88
C PRO A 6 -30.72 -0.95 -27.14
N THR A 7 -29.83 -0.16 -27.74
CA THR A 7 -28.42 -0.51 -27.97
C THR A 7 -27.77 -0.84 -26.62
N PRO A 8 -27.00 -1.95 -26.49
CA PRO A 8 -26.35 -2.26 -25.23
C PRO A 8 -25.34 -1.16 -24.89
N ALA A 9 -25.60 -0.43 -23.81
CA ALA A 9 -24.65 0.49 -23.23
C ALA A 9 -23.37 -0.28 -22.91
N ARG A 10 -22.24 0.20 -23.42
CA ARG A 10 -20.91 -0.36 -23.17
C ARG A 10 -20.68 -0.33 -21.66
N ALA A 11 -20.77 -1.50 -21.01
CA ALA A 11 -20.49 -1.61 -19.59
C ALA A 11 -19.03 -1.21 -19.34
N VAL A 12 -18.81 -0.12 -18.62
CA VAL A 12 -17.49 0.22 -18.08
C VAL A 12 -17.21 -0.82 -17.00
N PRO A 13 -16.09 -1.57 -17.06
CA PRO A 13 -15.77 -2.51 -16.01
C PRO A 13 -15.60 -1.76 -14.69
N ILE A 14 -16.42 -2.12 -13.70
CA ILE A 14 -16.22 -1.68 -12.32
C ILE A 14 -14.91 -2.36 -11.86
N PRO A 15 -13.88 -1.61 -11.43
CA PRO A 15 -12.64 -2.23 -10.96
C PRO A 15 -12.95 -3.15 -9.80
N SER A 16 -12.70 -4.44 -9.99
CA SER A 16 -13.03 -5.48 -9.04
C SER A 16 -12.15 -5.34 -7.78
N PRO A 17 -12.73 -5.29 -6.57
CA PRO A 17 -11.98 -5.04 -5.32
C PRO A 17 -11.05 -6.18 -4.89
N GLU A 18 -11.11 -7.32 -5.56
CA GLU A 18 -10.47 -8.59 -5.18
C GLU A 18 -8.95 -8.67 -5.37
N HIS A 19 -8.27 -7.62 -5.83
CA HIS A 19 -6.80 -7.61 -6.03
C HIS A 19 -6.04 -6.46 -5.38
N ARG A 20 -6.66 -5.66 -4.50
CA ARG A 20 -5.98 -4.53 -3.89
C ARG A 20 -5.13 -4.99 -2.70
N VAL A 21 -3.82 -4.74 -2.76
CA VAL A 21 -2.90 -5.06 -1.65
C VAL A 21 -3.27 -4.21 -0.44
N ILE A 22 -3.62 -4.87 0.67
CA ILE A 22 -4.01 -4.22 1.93
C ILE A 22 -2.75 -3.94 2.75
N VAL A 23 -2.53 -2.67 3.10
CA VAL A 23 -1.30 -2.19 3.74
C VAL A 23 -1.61 -1.46 5.05
N GLU A 24 -0.77 -1.66 6.06
CA GLU A 24 -0.63 -0.74 7.19
C GLU A 24 0.74 -0.03 7.15
N VAL A 25 0.80 1.20 7.67
CA VAL A 25 2.01 2.01 7.69
C VAL A 25 2.35 2.47 9.11
N LEU A 26 3.48 2.03 9.63
CA LEU A 26 3.96 2.35 10.97
C LEU A 26 5.20 3.24 10.89
N ASN A 27 5.19 4.34 11.64
CA ASN A 27 6.32 5.24 11.74
C ASN A 27 7.33 4.71 12.76
N GLY A 28 8.44 4.16 12.30
CA GLY A 28 9.61 3.81 13.13
C GLY A 28 10.70 4.89 13.13
N THR A 29 10.39 6.10 12.64
CA THR A 29 11.32 7.23 12.58
C THR A 29 11.04 8.26 13.67
N ARG A 30 11.95 9.23 13.85
CA ARG A 30 11.70 10.43 14.67
C ARG A 30 10.96 11.56 13.95
N ARG A 31 10.55 11.36 12.70
CA ARG A 31 9.94 12.40 11.86
C ARG A 31 8.42 12.39 12.02
N ALA A 32 7.85 13.49 12.50
CA ALA A 32 6.41 13.66 12.56
C ALA A 32 5.79 13.62 11.15
N GLY A 33 4.66 12.91 11.00
CA GLY A 33 3.92 12.85 9.75
C GLY A 33 4.49 11.93 8.67
N ALA A 34 5.58 11.20 8.93
CA ALA A 34 6.18 10.27 7.96
C ALA A 34 5.18 9.19 7.49
N ALA A 35 4.47 8.55 8.42
CA ALA A 35 3.44 7.56 8.08
C ALA A 35 2.33 8.16 7.20
N ARG A 36 1.86 9.37 7.51
CA ARG A 36 0.85 10.06 6.69
C ARG A 36 1.35 10.35 5.28
N ALA A 37 2.61 10.74 5.13
CA ALA A 37 3.21 11.01 3.83
C ALA A 37 3.34 9.73 2.99
N ALA A 38 3.84 8.64 3.60
CA ALA A 38 3.92 7.33 2.97
C ALA A 38 2.53 6.81 2.56
N THR A 39 1.53 6.93 3.42
CA THR A 39 0.13 6.58 3.11
C THR A 39 -0.37 7.25 1.83
N ARG A 40 -0.07 8.55 1.65
CA ARG A 40 -0.44 9.25 0.41
C ARG A 40 0.30 8.72 -0.81
N MET A 41 1.59 8.38 -0.69
CA MET A 41 2.37 7.80 -1.78
C MET A 41 1.80 6.45 -2.22
N LEU A 42 1.56 5.55 -1.27
CA LEU A 42 1.01 4.22 -1.53
C LEU A 42 -0.38 4.29 -2.18
N ARG A 43 -1.28 5.10 -1.63
CA ARG A 43 -2.65 5.26 -2.18
C ARG A 43 -2.66 5.81 -3.60
N ARG A 44 -1.75 6.73 -3.95
CA ARG A 44 -1.59 7.22 -5.33
C ARG A 44 -1.16 6.14 -6.32
N GLN A 45 -0.52 5.07 -5.84
CA GLN A 45 -0.13 3.90 -6.64
C GLN A 45 -1.21 2.81 -6.65
N GLY A 46 -2.40 3.09 -6.13
CA GLY A 46 -3.51 2.14 -6.12
C GLY A 46 -3.47 1.12 -4.98
N LEU A 47 -2.55 1.23 -4.02
CA LEU A 47 -2.47 0.35 -2.85
C LEU A 47 -3.47 0.79 -1.77
N ASP A 48 -4.07 -0.17 -1.07
CA ASP A 48 -5.10 0.12 -0.06
C ASP A 48 -4.50 0.22 1.34
N VAL A 49 -4.23 1.44 1.78
CA VAL A 49 -3.74 1.68 3.14
C VAL A 49 -4.91 1.81 4.09
N ILE A 50 -5.14 0.81 4.93
CA ILE A 50 -6.26 0.77 5.88
C ILE A 50 -5.91 1.34 7.26
N PHE A 51 -4.62 1.38 7.60
CA PHE A 51 -4.14 1.88 8.89
C PHE A 51 -2.82 2.62 8.74
N PHE A 52 -2.64 3.68 9.52
CA PHE A 52 -1.33 4.29 9.73
C PHE A 52 -1.15 4.76 11.18
N GLY A 53 0.06 4.64 11.71
CA GLY A 53 0.36 4.96 13.11
C GLY A 53 1.86 5.05 13.40
N ASN A 54 2.22 4.93 14.66
CA ASN A 54 3.62 4.79 15.10
C ASN A 54 3.94 3.31 15.29
N ALA A 55 5.19 2.94 15.03
CA ALA A 55 5.69 1.61 15.37
C ALA A 55 5.95 1.51 16.89
N GLU A 56 5.94 0.30 17.42
CA GLU A 56 6.27 0.02 18.82
C GLU A 56 7.73 0.35 19.15
N ALA A 57 8.62 0.19 18.17
CA ALA A 57 10.03 0.51 18.26
C ALA A 57 10.53 1.21 17.00
N ALA A 58 11.57 2.02 17.16
CA ALA A 58 12.29 2.59 16.04
C ALA A 58 13.05 1.51 15.25
N VAL A 59 13.26 1.75 13.97
CA VAL A 59 14.03 0.85 13.09
C VAL A 59 15.14 1.61 12.38
N ASP A 60 16.24 0.92 12.08
CA ASP A 60 17.40 1.53 11.40
C ASP A 60 17.20 1.71 9.90
N SER A 61 16.23 1.00 9.32
CA SER A 61 15.91 1.06 7.89
C SER A 61 14.45 0.66 7.65
N THR A 62 13.89 1.13 6.54
CA THR A 62 12.51 0.87 6.15
C THR A 62 12.31 -0.61 5.85
N ARG A 63 11.29 -1.21 6.46
CA ARG A 63 10.94 -2.62 6.29
C ARG A 63 9.57 -2.75 5.65
N VAL A 64 9.46 -3.64 4.67
CA VAL A 64 8.22 -3.99 3.98
C VAL A 64 7.96 -5.46 4.26
N ILE A 65 7.10 -5.73 5.25
CA ILE A 65 6.89 -7.06 5.79
C ILE A 65 5.63 -7.65 5.17
N VAL A 66 5.77 -8.68 4.34
CA VAL A 66 4.66 -9.42 3.74
C VAL A 66 4.13 -10.39 4.79
N ARG A 67 2.89 -10.16 5.22
CA ARG A 67 2.16 -10.97 6.21
C ARG A 67 1.28 -12.02 5.56
N ARG A 68 0.71 -11.73 4.39
CA ARG A 68 -0.14 -12.66 3.64
C ARG A 68 0.09 -12.55 2.13
N GLY A 69 -0.07 -13.68 1.46
CA GLY A 69 0.09 -13.79 0.02
C GLY A 69 1.54 -13.85 -0.45
N ASP A 70 1.74 -13.61 -1.74
CA ASP A 70 3.04 -13.73 -2.41
C ASP A 70 3.99 -12.52 -2.17
N PRO A 71 5.33 -12.72 -2.16
CA PRO A 71 6.32 -11.65 -2.04
C PRO A 71 6.18 -10.49 -3.05
N GLY A 72 5.52 -10.72 -4.20
CA GLY A 72 5.17 -9.69 -5.17
C GLY A 72 4.43 -8.50 -4.56
N ARG A 73 3.57 -8.73 -3.57
CA ARG A 73 2.87 -7.65 -2.84
C ARG A 73 3.85 -6.71 -2.14
N GLY A 74 4.89 -7.25 -1.52
CA GLY A 74 5.94 -6.45 -0.90
C GLY A 74 6.77 -5.67 -1.93
N ARG A 75 6.96 -6.23 -3.12
CA ARG A 75 7.66 -5.56 -4.23
C ARG A 75 6.87 -4.34 -4.72
N ASP A 76 5.55 -4.44 -4.87
CA ASP A 76 4.72 -3.30 -5.28
C ASP A 76 4.77 -2.15 -4.27
N VAL A 77 4.70 -2.48 -2.98
CA VAL A 77 4.83 -1.51 -1.89
C VAL A 77 6.22 -0.85 -1.88
N ARG A 78 7.30 -1.63 -2.05
CA ARG A 78 8.66 -1.09 -2.13
C ARG A 78 8.83 -0.14 -3.32
N ILE A 79 8.29 -0.50 -4.48
CA ILE A 79 8.35 0.35 -5.68
C ILE A 79 7.62 1.68 -5.42
N ALA A 80 6.43 1.62 -4.82
CA ALA A 80 5.63 2.80 -4.51
C ALA A 80 6.32 3.74 -3.49
N LEU A 81 7.07 3.20 -2.52
CA LEU A 81 7.84 3.98 -1.56
C LEU A 81 9.21 4.44 -2.10
N GLY A 82 9.78 3.69 -3.05
CA GLY A 82 11.12 3.90 -3.58
C GLY A 82 12.25 3.40 -2.66
N THR A 83 11.93 2.81 -1.51
CA THR A 83 12.88 2.19 -0.56
C THR A 83 12.19 1.07 0.22
N GLY A 84 12.99 0.28 0.94
CA GLY A 84 12.53 -0.71 1.91
C GLY A 84 13.07 -2.12 1.64
N GLN A 85 13.51 -2.78 2.72
CA GLN A 85 13.86 -4.19 2.69
C GLN A 85 12.59 -5.04 2.74
N ILE A 86 12.43 -5.97 1.80
CA ILE A 86 11.28 -6.86 1.77
C ILE A 86 11.57 -8.05 2.69
N LEU A 87 10.69 -8.28 3.66
CA LEU A 87 10.73 -9.40 4.58
C LEU A 87 9.44 -10.20 4.39
N VAL A 88 9.52 -11.53 4.47
CA VAL A 88 8.36 -12.41 4.40
C VAL A 88 8.20 -13.05 5.77
N GLU A 89 7.20 -12.58 6.52
CA GLU A 89 6.92 -13.02 7.88
C GLU A 89 5.41 -13.29 7.98
N PRO A 90 4.98 -14.49 7.56
CA PRO A 90 3.56 -14.83 7.52
C PRO A 90 2.91 -14.70 8.90
N ASP A 91 1.82 -13.94 8.96
CA ASP A 91 1.02 -13.77 10.17
C ASP A 91 -0.44 -13.67 9.77
N THR A 92 -1.17 -14.78 9.92
CA THR A 92 -2.58 -14.88 9.53
C THR A 92 -3.52 -14.17 10.51
N LEU A 93 -3.03 -13.78 11.70
CA LEU A 93 -3.83 -13.00 12.67
C LEU A 93 -3.91 -11.53 12.26
N ARG A 94 -2.94 -11.03 11.48
CA ARG A 94 -3.00 -9.67 10.92
C ARG A 94 -4.02 -9.59 9.79
N ARG A 95 -4.74 -8.47 9.77
CA ARG A 95 -5.76 -8.16 8.76
C ARG A 95 -5.20 -7.52 7.48
N VAL A 96 -3.90 -7.26 7.44
CA VAL A 96 -3.19 -6.68 6.31
C VAL A 96 -2.41 -7.73 5.54
N ASP A 97 -2.12 -7.44 4.27
CA ASP A 97 -1.20 -8.26 3.48
C ASP A 97 0.24 -7.81 3.67
N VAL A 98 0.46 -6.51 3.89
CA VAL A 98 1.79 -5.93 4.09
C VAL A 98 1.78 -4.95 5.25
N THR A 99 2.76 -5.08 6.15
CA THR A 99 3.08 -4.09 7.19
C THR A 99 4.32 -3.32 6.73
N VAL A 100 4.21 -2.00 6.61
CA VAL A 100 5.37 -1.12 6.35
C VAL A 100 5.81 -0.50 7.65
N ILE A 101 7.09 -0.63 8.00
CA ILE A 101 7.71 0.11 9.10
C ILE A 101 8.73 1.08 8.50
N LEU A 102 8.48 2.38 8.63
CA LEU A 102 9.34 3.42 8.05
C LEU A 102 10.59 3.60 8.90
N GLY A 103 11.75 3.54 8.25
CA GLY A 103 13.06 3.86 8.82
C GLY A 103 13.57 5.24 8.37
N PRO A 104 14.73 5.68 8.88
CA PRO A 104 15.32 6.99 8.58
C PRO A 104 15.66 7.19 7.09
N ASP A 105 15.81 6.10 6.34
CA ASP A 105 16.01 6.08 4.89
C ASP A 105 14.77 6.47 4.08
N PHE A 106 13.57 6.46 4.67
CA PHE A 106 12.34 6.86 3.98
C PHE A 106 12.38 8.34 3.61
N GLN A 107 12.20 8.66 2.33
CA GLN A 107 12.10 10.03 1.83
C GLN A 107 10.74 10.26 1.18
N VAL A 108 10.10 11.36 1.55
CA VAL A 108 8.88 11.81 0.89
C VAL A 108 9.28 12.33 -0.48
N ARG A 109 9.00 11.55 -1.51
CA ARG A 109 9.13 12.06 -2.89
C ARG A 109 7.95 12.99 -3.14
N GLY A 110 8.26 14.27 -3.34
CA GLY A 110 7.31 15.18 -3.96
C GLY A 110 6.92 14.60 -5.31
N ALA A 111 5.62 14.60 -5.62
CA ALA A 111 5.24 14.57 -7.02
C ALA A 111 5.97 15.78 -7.65
N GLY A 112 6.92 15.53 -8.55
CA GLY A 112 7.41 16.59 -9.41
C GLY A 112 6.22 17.23 -10.13
N PRO A 113 6.32 18.51 -10.52
CA PRO A 113 5.28 19.20 -11.25
C PRO A 113 4.85 18.42 -12.51
#